data_AF-A0A2K3DRM2-F1
#
_entry.id   AF-A0A2K3DRM2-F1
#
_cell.length_a   1.000
_cell.length_b   1.000
_cell.length_c   1.000
_cell.angle_alpha   90.00
_cell.angle_beta   90.00
_cell.angle_gamma   90.00
#
_symmetry.space_group_name_H-M   'P 1'
#
loop_
_entity.id
_entity.type
_entity.pdbx_description
1 polymer ?
#
loop_
_entity_poly.entity_id
_entity_poly.type
_entity_poly.pdbx_seq_one_letter_code
_entity_poly.pdbx_strand_id
1 'polypeptide(L)'
;MIESEGRGPGAGAAGPSHDSKPIFIYHITHGEDGRVYVGQTAQPQQRWKQHQRKPPQLLRNDAQRYERLTDGFSFSIVKEVTGGAAAAHAAESAEIQRLRDTGVRVYNRITGDPARSRFFWAWQRERRHGGGRK
;
A
#
# COMPACT_ATOMS: atom_id res chain seq x y z
N MET A 1 -17.32 -31.60 51.86
CA MET A 1 -17.56 -30.15 51.99
C MET A 1 -16.34 -29.48 51.39
N ILE A 2 -16.58 -28.66 50.36
CA ILE A 2 -15.71 -27.71 49.66
C ILE A 2 -14.59 -28.27 48.75
N GLU A 3 -14.79 -27.97 47.47
CA GLU A 3 -14.00 -28.24 46.28
C GLU A 3 -12.74 -27.36 46.22
N SER A 4 -11.68 -27.83 45.55
CA SER A 4 -10.65 -26.96 44.98
C SER A 4 -9.96 -27.69 43.81
N GLU A 5 -10.57 -27.58 42.63
CA GLU A 5 -9.97 -27.96 41.37
C GLU A 5 -8.84 -27.00 41.00
N GLY A 6 -7.59 -27.42 41.21
CA GLY A 6 -6.40 -26.75 40.66
C GLY A 6 -6.24 -27.06 39.18
N ARG A 7 -7.06 -26.45 38.32
CA ARG A 7 -6.97 -26.56 36.87
C ARG A 7 -6.15 -25.41 36.29
N GLY A 8 -4.84 -25.60 36.16
CA GLY A 8 -4.14 -25.06 34.98
C GLY A 8 -4.65 -25.84 33.76
N PRO A 9 -4.84 -25.21 32.58
CA PRO A 9 -3.75 -24.58 31.86
C PRO A 9 -4.17 -23.29 31.13
N GLY A 10 -3.19 -22.61 30.53
CA GLY A 10 -3.46 -21.62 29.50
C GLY A 10 -2.70 -20.33 29.74
N ALA A 11 -1.41 -20.36 29.40
CA ALA A 11 -0.81 -19.21 28.77
C ALA A 11 -1.67 -18.88 27.53
N GLY A 12 -2.71 -18.08 27.73
CA GLY A 12 -3.43 -17.41 26.67
C GLY A 12 -2.42 -16.46 26.06
N ALA A 13 -1.68 -16.96 25.07
CA ALA A 13 -0.96 -16.13 24.13
C ALA A 13 -1.95 -15.03 23.74
N ALA A 14 -1.63 -13.80 24.13
CA ALA A 14 -2.18 -12.62 23.49
C ALA A 14 -1.74 -12.72 22.03
N GLY A 15 -2.49 -13.49 21.23
CA GLY A 15 -2.36 -13.51 19.79
C GLY A 15 -2.42 -12.06 19.34
N PRO A 16 -1.55 -11.62 18.42
CA PRO A 16 -1.45 -10.23 18.08
C PRO A 16 -2.82 -9.74 17.61
N SER A 17 -3.51 -8.98 18.45
CA SER A 17 -4.66 -8.17 18.07
C SER A 17 -4.13 -7.07 17.15
N HIS A 18 -3.89 -7.42 15.91
CA HIS A 18 -3.61 -6.47 14.86
C HIS A 18 -4.74 -6.62 13.85
N ASP A 19 -5.86 -5.98 14.16
CA ASP A 19 -6.85 -5.49 13.20
C ASP A 19 -6.17 -4.42 12.30
N SER A 20 -5.09 -4.83 11.64
CA SER A 20 -4.35 -4.00 10.72
C SER A 20 -5.19 -3.98 9.46
N LYS A 21 -5.87 -2.86 9.23
CA LYS A 21 -6.58 -2.59 7.98
C LYS A 21 -5.70 -3.03 6.80
N PRO A 22 -6.25 -3.81 5.86
CA PRO A 22 -5.48 -4.30 4.74
C PRO A 22 -4.89 -3.15 3.94
N ILE A 23 -3.68 -3.34 3.43
CA ILE A 23 -3.04 -2.40 2.51
C ILE A 23 -3.11 -3.02 1.12
N PHE A 24 -3.62 -2.26 0.16
CA PHE A 24 -3.77 -2.67 -1.22
C PHE A 24 -2.61 -2.19 -2.06
N ILE A 25 -2.04 -3.09 -2.86
CA ILE A 25 -1.15 -2.77 -3.97
C ILE A 25 -2.03 -2.50 -5.19
N TYR A 26 -1.76 -1.40 -5.88
CA TYR A 26 -2.51 -0.98 -7.06
C TYR A 26 -1.58 -0.60 -8.20
N HIS A 27 -2.11 -0.71 -9.41
CA HIS A 27 -1.51 -0.24 -10.65
C HIS A 27 -2.24 1.00 -11.14
N ILE A 28 -1.45 1.93 -11.68
CA ILE A 28 -1.93 2.95 -12.62
C ILE A 28 -1.26 2.65 -13.96
N THR A 29 -2.04 2.24 -14.95
CA THR A 29 -1.54 1.83 -16.26
C THR A 29 -1.78 2.93 -17.28
N HIS A 30 -0.73 3.32 -17.99
CA HIS A 30 -0.82 4.26 -19.11
C HIS A 30 -1.38 3.53 -20.33
N GLY A 31 -2.47 4.04 -20.90
CA GLY A 31 -3.20 3.39 -21.99
C GLY A 31 -2.44 3.37 -23.33
N GLU A 32 -1.54 4.32 -23.56
CA GLU A 32 -0.84 4.46 -24.84
C GLU A 32 0.32 3.45 -25.01
N ASP A 33 1.12 3.25 -23.95
CA ASP A 33 2.36 2.45 -24.04
C ASP A 33 2.47 1.35 -22.97
N GLY A 34 1.40 1.13 -22.20
CA GLY A 34 1.32 0.07 -21.20
C GLY A 34 2.24 0.28 -19.99
N ARG A 35 2.86 1.45 -19.81
CA ARG A 35 3.69 1.71 -18.63
C ARG A 35 2.88 1.65 -17.35
N VAL A 36 3.43 0.99 -16.33
CA VAL A 36 2.74 0.77 -15.04
C VAL A 36 3.41 1.54 -13.91
N TYR A 37 2.61 2.30 -13.16
CA TYR A 37 2.99 2.81 -11.85
C TYR A 37 2.40 1.90 -10.79
N VAL A 38 3.24 1.45 -9.87
CA VAL A 38 2.84 0.63 -8.72
C VAL A 38 2.79 1.52 -7.49
N GLY A 39 1.76 1.36 -6.68
CA GLY A 39 1.68 2.03 -5.38
C GLY A 39 0.91 1.22 -4.36
N GLN A 40 0.96 1.69 -3.12
CA GLN A 40 0.24 1.08 -2.00
C GLN A 40 -0.68 2.06 -1.27
N THR A 41 -1.82 1.59 -0.77
CA THR A 41 -2.80 2.40 -0.04
C THR A 41 -3.74 1.55 0.81
N ALA A 42 -4.16 2.06 1.98
CA ALA A 42 -5.24 1.43 2.75
C ALA A 42 -6.64 1.79 2.20
N GLN A 43 -6.73 2.82 1.35
CA GLN A 43 -7.99 3.34 0.82
C GLN A 43 -7.87 3.57 -0.70
N PRO A 44 -8.15 2.56 -1.53
CA PRO A 44 -7.95 2.63 -2.98
C PRO A 44 -8.76 3.72 -3.66
N GLN A 45 -10.06 3.80 -3.36
CA GLN A 45 -10.94 4.78 -4.00
C GLN A 45 -10.57 6.23 -3.66
N GLN A 46 -10.21 6.50 -2.40
CA GLN A 46 -9.78 7.84 -1.99
C GLN A 46 -8.44 8.20 -2.64
N ARG A 47 -7.51 7.25 -2.69
CA ARG A 47 -6.22 7.43 -3.36
C ARG A 47 -6.38 7.72 -4.84
N TRP A 48 -7.29 7.03 -5.53
CA TRP A 48 -7.54 7.28 -6.95
C TRP A 48 -8.12 8.67 -7.20
N LYS A 49 -9.13 9.08 -6.41
CA LYS A 49 -9.66 10.46 -6.46
C LYS A 49 -8.58 11.51 -6.21
N GLN A 50 -7.64 11.25 -5.29
CA GLN A 50 -6.50 12.13 -5.05
C GLN A 50 -5.60 12.26 -6.29
N HIS A 51 -5.29 11.14 -6.95
CA HIS A 51 -4.43 11.13 -8.14
C HIS A 51 -5.07 11.83 -9.33
N GLN A 52 -6.39 11.72 -9.51
CA GLN A 52 -7.12 12.48 -10.54
C GLN A 52 -6.94 13.99 -10.39
N ARG A 53 -6.85 14.51 -9.16
CA ARG A 53 -6.60 15.94 -8.89
C ARG A 53 -5.13 16.31 -8.97
N LYS A 54 -4.26 15.42 -8.49
CA LYS A 54 -2.82 15.65 -8.41
C LYS A 54 -2.09 14.35 -8.71
N PRO A 55 -1.72 14.12 -9.97
CA PRO A 55 -1.04 12.90 -10.37
C PRO A 55 0.28 12.70 -9.61
N PRO A 56 0.70 11.44 -9.38
CA PRO A 56 2.03 11.12 -8.92
C PRO A 56 3.08 11.85 -9.75
N GLN A 57 4.14 12.33 -9.11
CA GLN A 57 5.18 13.11 -9.80
C GLN A 57 5.78 12.35 -10.99
N LEU A 58 5.90 11.03 -10.89
CA LEU A 58 6.41 10.16 -11.95
C LEU A 58 5.49 10.10 -13.18
N LEU A 59 4.19 10.35 -13.00
CA LEU A 59 3.19 10.33 -14.07
C LEU A 59 2.95 11.71 -14.70
N ARG A 60 3.37 12.81 -14.04
CA ARG A 60 2.95 14.18 -14.42
C ARG A 60 3.24 14.55 -15.87
N ASN A 61 4.41 14.16 -16.39
CA ASN A 61 4.81 14.52 -17.75
C ASN A 61 3.95 13.84 -18.83
N ASP A 62 3.41 12.67 -18.54
CA ASP A 62 2.48 11.97 -19.42
C ASP A 62 1.04 12.44 -19.13
N ALA A 63 0.69 12.61 -17.86
CA ALA A 63 -0.65 13.05 -17.43
C ALA A 63 -1.04 14.43 -17.96
N GLN A 64 -0.09 15.36 -18.14
CA GLN A 64 -0.37 16.70 -18.70
C GLN A 64 -0.86 16.68 -20.15
N ARG A 65 -0.73 15.54 -20.86
CA ARG A 65 -1.21 15.37 -22.24
C ARG A 65 -2.71 15.16 -22.32
N TYR A 66 -3.37 14.91 -21.19
CA TYR A 66 -4.79 14.58 -21.10
C TYR A 66 -5.53 15.67 -20.32
N GLU A 67 -6.79 15.93 -20.66
CA GLU A 67 -7.66 16.80 -19.86
C GLU A 67 -7.89 16.19 -18.47
N ARG A 68 -8.13 14.88 -18.43
CA ARG A 68 -8.33 14.12 -17.18
C ARG A 68 -7.39 12.94 -17.15
N LEU A 69 -6.92 12.61 -15.95
CA LEU A 69 -6.06 11.43 -15.76
C LEU A 69 -6.75 10.14 -16.26
N THR A 70 -8.07 10.05 -16.15
CA THR A 70 -8.87 8.91 -16.62
C THR A 70 -8.88 8.71 -18.12
N ASP A 71 -8.51 9.72 -18.90
CA ASP A 71 -8.55 9.64 -20.37
C ASP A 71 -7.33 8.89 -20.92
N GLY A 72 -6.22 8.92 -20.18
CA GLY A 72 -4.97 8.25 -20.55
C GLY A 72 -4.53 7.14 -19.59
N PHE A 73 -5.16 7.01 -18.43
CA PHE A 73 -4.73 6.07 -17.39
C PHE A 73 -5.88 5.30 -16.75
N SER A 74 -5.65 4.03 -16.48
CA SER A 74 -6.54 3.17 -15.72
C SER A 74 -5.98 2.86 -14.33
N PHE A 75 -6.86 2.63 -13.37
CA PHE A 75 -6.51 2.28 -11.98
C PHE A 75 -7.04 0.87 -11.66
N SER A 76 -6.20 0.01 -11.08
CA SER A 76 -6.61 -1.36 -10.73
C SER A 76 -5.92 -1.83 -9.45
N ILE A 77 -6.67 -2.50 -8.58
CA ILE A 77 -6.11 -3.16 -7.40
C ILE A 77 -5.59 -4.52 -7.85
N VAL A 78 -4.35 -4.86 -7.47
CA VAL A 78 -3.71 -6.13 -7.86
C VAL A 78 -3.54 -7.09 -6.71
N LYS A 79 -3.35 -6.58 -5.50
CA LYS A 79 -3.12 -7.43 -4.33
C LYS A 79 -3.58 -6.75 -3.06
N GLU A 80 -4.19 -7.54 -2.18
CA GLU A 80 -4.43 -7.16 -0.79
C GLU A 80 -3.32 -7.74 0.09
N VAL A 81 -2.81 -6.95 1.03
CA VAL A 81 -1.71 -7.34 1.92
C VAL A 81 -2.09 -7.08 3.37
N THR A 82 -2.06 -8.15 4.16
CA THR A 82 -2.13 -8.13 5.62
C THR A 82 -0.71 -8.18 6.20
N GLY A 83 -0.49 -7.60 7.39
CA GLY A 83 0.86 -7.54 8.01
C GLY A 83 1.52 -6.15 8.03
N GLY A 84 0.77 -5.10 7.69
CA GLY A 84 1.20 -3.71 7.88
C GLY A 84 2.19 -3.19 6.84
N ALA A 85 2.82 -2.04 7.14
CA ALA A 85 3.57 -1.27 6.14
C ALA A 85 4.80 -1.98 5.58
N ALA A 86 5.49 -2.80 6.38
CA ALA A 86 6.66 -3.56 5.93
C ALA A 86 6.26 -4.65 4.91
N ALA A 87 5.19 -5.41 5.20
CA ALA A 87 4.65 -6.42 4.29
C ALA A 87 4.16 -5.78 2.98
N ALA A 88 3.47 -4.64 3.08
CA ALA A 88 3.04 -3.89 1.91
C ALA A 88 4.22 -3.42 1.04
N HIS A 89 5.28 -2.87 1.66
CA HIS A 89 6.45 -2.40 0.92
C HIS A 89 7.21 -3.55 0.24
N ALA A 90 7.33 -4.71 0.90
CA ALA A 90 7.89 -5.90 0.30
C ALA A 90 7.04 -6.36 -0.91
N ALA A 91 5.71 -6.34 -0.78
CA ALA A 91 4.80 -6.69 -1.86
C ALA A 91 4.85 -5.70 -3.03
N GLU A 92 4.91 -4.38 -2.77
CA GLU A 92 5.11 -3.34 -3.78
C GLU A 92 6.42 -3.57 -4.56
N SER A 93 7.52 -3.83 -3.84
CA SER A 93 8.83 -4.07 -4.44
C SER A 93 8.85 -5.35 -5.28
N ALA A 94 8.24 -6.43 -4.78
CA ALA A 94 8.13 -7.69 -5.51
C ALA A 94 7.28 -7.53 -6.78
N GLU A 95 6.19 -6.75 -6.73
CA GLU A 95 5.35 -6.50 -7.90
C GLU A 95 6.07 -5.65 -8.96
N ILE A 96 6.83 -4.64 -8.54
CA ILE A 96 7.68 -3.86 -9.45
C ILE A 96 8.71 -4.77 -10.15
N GLN A 97 9.36 -5.67 -9.39
CA GLN A 97 10.33 -6.61 -9.96
C GLN A 97 9.65 -7.58 -10.93
N ARG A 98 8.53 -8.20 -10.53
CA ARG A 98 7.75 -9.11 -11.37
C ARG A 98 7.36 -8.46 -12.70
N LEU A 99 6.89 -7.22 -12.68
CA LEU A 99 6.55 -6.48 -13.90
C LEU A 99 7.77 -6.30 -14.81
N ARG A 100 8.91 -5.92 -14.26
CA ARG A 100 10.17 -5.79 -15.01
C ARG A 100 10.62 -7.11 -15.62
N ASP A 101 10.50 -8.21 -14.87
CA ASP A 101 10.86 -9.56 -15.33
C ASP A 101 9.96 -10.01 -16.50
N THR A 102 8.71 -9.54 -16.53
CA THR A 102 7.79 -9.77 -17.66
C THR A 102 7.97 -8.79 -18.83
N GLY A 103 8.95 -7.89 -18.76
CA GLY A 103 9.21 -6.88 -19.79
C GLY A 103 8.31 -5.64 -19.73
N VAL A 104 7.43 -5.54 -18.72
CA VAL A 104 6.60 -4.35 -18.52
C VAL A 104 7.45 -3.18 -18.04
N ARG A 105 7.31 -2.05 -18.72
CA ARG A 105 7.97 -0.80 -18.33
C ARG A 105 7.27 -0.21 -17.11
N VAL A 106 8.01 0.02 -16.04
CA VAL A 106 7.47 0.59 -14.79
C VAL A 106 7.97 2.01 -14.54
N TYR A 107 7.09 2.88 -14.05
CA TYR A 107 7.44 4.25 -13.67
C TYR A 107 8.29 4.31 -12.40
N ASN A 108 8.08 3.36 -11.48
CA ASN A 108 8.78 3.30 -10.21
C ASN A 108 10.26 2.96 -10.39
N ARG A 109 11.13 3.67 -9.65
CA ARG A 109 12.50 3.24 -9.40
C ARG A 109 12.46 2.24 -8.24
N ILE A 110 13.17 1.11 -8.36
CA ILE A 110 13.32 0.18 -7.24
C ILE A 110 14.12 0.91 -6.16
N THR A 111 13.51 1.13 -5.01
CA THR A 111 14.21 1.63 -3.82
C THR A 111 14.28 0.48 -2.83
N GLY A 112 15.46 -0.09 -2.62
CA GLY A 112 15.68 -1.19 -1.68
C GLY A 112 15.59 -0.80 -0.19
N ASP A 113 15.12 0.42 0.12
CA ASP A 113 15.04 0.96 1.47
C ASP A 113 13.59 1.36 1.81
N PRO A 114 12.92 0.64 2.74
CA PRO A 114 11.58 0.96 3.22
C PRO A 114 11.46 2.38 3.80
N ALA A 115 12.54 2.93 4.38
CA ALA A 115 12.55 4.27 4.95
C ALA A 115 12.46 5.38 3.89
N ARG A 116 12.69 5.05 2.60
CA ARG A 116 12.49 5.97 1.47
C ARG A 116 11.07 5.92 0.91
N SER A 117 10.22 4.97 1.35
CA SER A 117 8.82 4.95 0.95
C SER A 117 8.03 6.05 1.66
N ARG A 118 7.39 6.94 0.88
CA ARG A 118 6.51 7.99 1.42
C ARG A 118 5.33 7.41 2.22
N PHE A 119 4.95 6.17 1.93
CA PHE A 119 3.91 5.48 2.67
C PHE A 119 4.39 5.06 4.06
N PHE A 120 5.64 4.61 4.21
CA PHE A 120 6.21 4.27 5.51
C PHE A 120 6.14 5.45 6.49
N TRP A 121 6.53 6.65 6.06
CA TRP A 121 6.41 7.87 6.87
C TRP A 121 4.97 8.35 7.08
N ALA A 122 4.05 8.10 6.16
CA ALA A 122 2.63 8.43 6.35
C ALA A 122 2.01 7.52 7.43
N TRP A 123 2.23 6.21 7.32
CA TRP A 123 1.79 5.22 8.29
C TRP A 123 2.43 5.43 9.68
N GLN A 124 3.73 5.74 9.73
CA GLN A 124 4.43 6.04 10.98
C GLN A 124 3.88 7.32 11.65
N ARG A 125 3.49 8.33 10.86
CA ARG A 125 2.85 9.54 11.39
C ARG A 125 1.44 9.27 11.91
N GLU A 126 0.63 8.48 11.21
CA GLU A 126 -0.71 8.09 11.69
C GLU A 126 -0.63 7.31 13.01
N ARG A 127 0.37 6.44 13.18
CA ARG A 127 0.61 5.76 14.46
C ARG A 127 1.07 6.69 15.59
N ARG A 128 1.77 7.77 15.28
CA ARG A 128 2.21 8.78 16.27
C ARG A 128 1.11 9.79 16.64
N HIS A 129 0.14 10.02 15.76
CA HIS A 129 -0.99 10.94 16.01
C HIS A 129 -2.26 10.28 16.58
N GLY A 130 -2.27 8.95 16.75
CA GLY A 130 -3.35 8.23 17.46
C GLY A 130 -3.39 8.41 18.99
N GLY A 131 -2.54 9.29 19.55
CA GLY A 131 -2.43 9.56 20.99
C GLY A 131 -2.63 11.02 21.40
N GLY A 132 -3.26 11.85 20.55
CA GLY A 132 -3.51 13.25 20.84
C GLY A 132 -4.97 13.55 21.18
N ARG A 133 -5.44 13.07 22.34
CA ARG A 133 -6.59 13.72 23.00
C ARG A 133 -6.10 15.06 23.53
N LYS A 134 -6.73 16.14 23.09
CA LYS A 134 -6.90 17.34 23.91
C LYS A 134 -8.36 17.71 23.88
#